data_AF-A0A7C0V3E3-F1
#
_entry.id   AF-A0A7C0V3E3-F1
#
_cell.length_a   1.000
_cell.length_b   1.000
_cell.length_c   1.000
_cell.angle_alpha   90.00
_cell.angle_beta   90.00
_cell.angle_gamma   90.00
#
_symmetry.space_group_name_H-M   'P 1'
#
loop_
_entity.id
_entity.type
_entity.pdbx_description
1 polymer ?
#
loop_
_entity_poly.entity_id
_entity_poly.type
_entity_poly.pdbx_seq_one_letter_code
_entity_poly.pdbx_strand_id
1 'polypeptide(L)'
;MSSPLDRYVSRIEEACGERGDYIVILRYDKQREALERILSRCEVEKTISGIMIKAAYRGLSLTLFTTGKILLKGVRDRVEAERTLMELLSD
;
A
#
# COMPACT_ATOMS: atom_id res chain seq x y z
N MET A 1 -3.10 -13.43 -17.63
CA MET A 1 -2.86 -12.01 -17.30
C MET A 1 -2.26 -11.97 -15.90
N SER A 2 -1.15 -11.27 -15.70
CA SER A 2 -0.57 -11.09 -14.36
C SER A 2 -1.47 -10.19 -13.53
N SER A 3 -1.74 -10.54 -12.27
CA SER A 3 -2.53 -9.67 -11.38
C SER A 3 -1.79 -8.35 -11.11
N PRO A 4 -2.48 -7.26 -10.72
CA PRO A 4 -1.81 -6.04 -10.26
C PRO A 4 -0.81 -6.31 -9.13
N LEU A 5 -1.10 -7.28 -8.25
CA LEU A 5 -0.17 -7.70 -7.20
C LEU A 5 1.13 -8.24 -7.79
N ASP A 6 1.07 -9.16 -8.75
CA ASP A 6 2.27 -9.72 -9.39
C ASP A 6 3.12 -8.66 -10.10
N ARG A 7 2.44 -7.64 -10.66
CA ARG A 7 3.07 -6.55 -11.41
C ARG A 7 3.73 -5.52 -10.50
N TYR A 8 3.19 -5.23 -9.32
CA TYR A 8 3.62 -4.08 -8.51
C TYR A 8 4.17 -4.46 -7.13
N VAL A 9 3.76 -5.59 -6.56
CA VAL A 9 4.11 -6.00 -5.20
C VAL A 9 5.21 -7.05 -5.23
N SER A 10 6.30 -6.78 -4.51
CA SER A 10 7.38 -7.76 -4.32
C SER A 10 7.05 -8.75 -3.22
N ARG A 11 6.46 -8.27 -2.11
CA ARG A 11 6.08 -9.10 -0.94
C ARG A 11 5.14 -8.34 0.00
N ILE A 12 4.42 -9.11 0.79
CA ILE A 12 3.54 -8.65 1.87
C ILE A 12 3.98 -9.39 3.13
N GLU A 13 4.40 -8.62 4.14
CA GLU A 13 4.87 -9.09 5.44
C GLU A 13 3.84 -8.66 6.50
N GLU A 14 3.46 -9.58 7.38
CA GLU A 14 2.62 -9.24 8.55
C GLU A 14 3.50 -8.55 9.60
N ALA A 15 3.06 -7.40 10.12
CA ALA A 15 3.82 -6.70 11.15
C ALA A 15 3.54 -7.32 12.52
N CYS A 16 4.59 -7.51 13.33
CA CYS A 16 4.43 -7.88 14.74
C CYS A 16 3.84 -6.69 15.53
N GLY A 17 2.51 -6.57 15.55
CA GLY A 17 1.74 -5.53 16.23
C GLY A 17 0.34 -6.01 16.58
N GLU A 18 -0.55 -5.10 17.01
CA GLU A 18 -1.98 -5.43 17.13
C GLU A 18 -2.49 -5.98 15.79
N ARG A 19 -3.37 -7.00 15.83
CA ARG A 19 -3.81 -7.74 14.63
C ARG A 19 -4.24 -6.77 13.53
N GLY A 20 -3.69 -6.93 12.32
CA GLY A 20 -4.20 -6.24 11.13
C GLY A 20 -3.30 -5.20 10.46
N ASP A 21 -2.02 -5.16 10.83
CA ASP A 21 -1.02 -4.31 10.17
C ASP A 21 -0.14 -5.13 9.22
N TYR A 22 0.00 -4.65 7.98
CA TYR A 22 0.81 -5.29 6.94
C TYR A 22 1.82 -4.31 6.35
N ILE A 23 3.04 -4.79 6.14
CA ILE A 23 4.08 -4.09 5.40
C ILE A 23 4.08 -4.65 3.98
N VAL A 24 3.79 -3.77 3.03
CA VAL A 24 3.79 -4.07 1.60
C VAL A 24 5.06 -3.47 1.00
N ILE A 25 5.82 -4.29 0.30
CA ILE A 25 7.04 -3.87 -0.39
C ILE A 25 6.75 -3.92 -1.88
N LEU A 26 6.81 -2.76 -2.53
CA LEU A 26 6.65 -2.63 -3.97
C LEU A 26 7.91 -3.11 -4.71
N ARG A 27 7.74 -3.52 -5.96
CA ARG A 27 8.86 -3.84 -6.85
C ARG A 27 9.63 -2.56 -7.18
N TYR A 28 10.95 -2.61 -7.09
CA TYR A 28 11.82 -1.46 -7.25
C TYR A 28 11.63 -0.73 -8.60
N ASP A 29 11.45 -1.49 -9.68
CA ASP A 29 11.27 -0.97 -11.04
C ASP A 29 9.87 -0.41 -11.30
N LYS A 30 8.91 -0.65 -10.39
CA LYS A 30 7.50 -0.24 -10.52
C LYS A 30 6.99 0.63 -9.38
N GLN A 31 7.80 0.85 -8.34
CA GLN A 31 7.37 1.52 -7.11
C GLN A 31 6.83 2.92 -7.36
N ARG A 32 7.41 3.70 -8.30
CA ARG A 32 6.92 5.04 -8.61
C ARG A 32 5.52 5.01 -9.23
N GLU A 33 5.31 4.20 -10.27
CA GLU A 33 4.01 4.01 -10.91
C GLU A 33 2.96 3.51 -9.90
N ALA A 34 3.33 2.54 -9.06
CA ALA A 34 2.45 2.02 -8.02
C ALA A 34 2.06 3.08 -6.98
N LEU A 35 3.01 3.89 -6.51
CA LEU A 35 2.73 4.97 -5.56
C LEU A 35 1.78 6.00 -6.16
N GLU A 36 2.01 6.44 -7.40
CA GLU A 36 1.14 7.38 -8.10
C GLU A 36 -0.30 6.84 -8.23
N ARG A 37 -0.45 5.56 -8.59
CA ARG A 37 -1.77 4.90 -8.68
C ARG A 37 -2.48 4.83 -7.34
N ILE A 38 -1.80 4.36 -6.30
CA ILE A 38 -2.38 4.25 -4.96
C ILE A 38 -2.84 5.64 -4.49
N LEU A 39 -1.98 6.65 -4.62
CA LEU A 39 -2.30 8.01 -4.19
C LEU A 39 -3.47 8.62 -4.96
N SER A 40 -3.66 8.29 -6.24
CA SER A 40 -4.83 8.75 -7.02
C SER A 40 -6.17 8.22 -6.51
N ARG A 41 -6.16 7.16 -5.70
CA ARG A 41 -7.37 6.49 -5.17
C ARG A 41 -7.57 6.75 -3.68
N CYS A 42 -6.59 7.34 -2.99
CA CYS A 42 -6.63 7.60 -1.56
C CYS A 42 -6.90 9.08 -1.25
N GLU A 43 -7.45 9.32 -0.06
CA GLU A 43 -7.51 10.66 0.52
C GLU A 43 -6.18 10.97 1.21
N VAL A 44 -5.44 11.96 0.72
CA VAL A 44 -4.15 12.34 1.31
C VAL A 44 -4.37 13.16 2.58
N GLU A 45 -3.99 12.61 3.73
CA GLU A 45 -4.15 13.26 5.03
C GLU A 45 -2.95 14.16 5.36
N LYS A 46 -1.73 13.68 5.09
CA LYS A 46 -0.51 14.39 5.45
C LYS A 46 0.67 13.99 4.57
N THR A 47 1.43 14.97 4.11
CA THR A 47 2.75 14.77 3.49
C THR A 47 3.84 15.20 4.45
N ILE A 48 4.85 14.37 4.65
CA ILE A 48 5.97 14.65 5.57
C ILE A 48 7.25 14.74 4.74
N SER A 49 7.65 15.97 4.44
CA SER A 49 8.95 16.37 3.87
C SER A 49 9.51 15.48 2.76
N GLY A 50 8.65 14.94 1.88
CA GLY A 50 9.05 14.06 0.79
C GLY A 50 9.54 12.66 1.21
N ILE A 51 9.42 12.29 2.49
CA ILE A 51 9.85 10.98 3.01
C ILE A 51 8.67 10.01 3.00
N MET A 52 7.51 10.48 3.44
CA MET A 52 6.31 9.65 3.55
C MET A 52 5.03 10.46 3.37
N ILE A 53 3.98 9.77 2.93
CA ILE A 53 2.63 10.29 2.76
C ILE A 53 1.70 9.41 3.57
N LYS A 54 0.90 10.02 4.43
CA LYS A 54 -0.23 9.37 5.09
C LYS A 54 -1.49 9.62 4.28
N ALA A 55 -2.23 8.55 4.03
CA ALA A 55 -3.45 8.59 3.26
C ALA A 55 -4.46 7.60 3.83
N ALA A 56 -5.74 7.84 3.55
CA ALA A 56 -6.83 6.96 3.93
C ALA A 56 -7.50 6.36 2.69
N TYR A 57 -7.96 5.12 2.79
CA TYR A 57 -8.77 4.46 1.77
C TYR A 57 -9.86 3.63 2.43
N ARG A 58 -11.13 4.04 2.25
CA ARG A 58 -12.30 3.32 2.79
C ARG A 58 -12.19 2.98 4.29
N GLY A 59 -11.65 3.92 5.08
CA GLY A 59 -11.42 3.74 6.53
C GLY A 59 -10.15 2.99 6.91
N LEU A 60 -9.38 2.48 5.93
CA LEU A 60 -8.05 1.92 6.13
C LEU A 60 -7.00 3.02 6.12
N SER A 61 -5.96 2.89 6.95
CA SER A 61 -4.85 3.83 6.97
C SER A 61 -3.67 3.29 6.17
N LEU A 62 -3.15 4.13 5.28
CA LEU A 62 -1.97 3.86 4.47
C LEU A 62 -0.88 4.86 4.82
N THR A 63 0.31 4.35 5.01
CA THR A 63 1.52 5.16 5.11
C THR A 63 2.47 4.72 4.02
N LEU A 64 2.62 5.56 3.00
CA LEU A 64 3.46 5.31 1.83
C LEU A 64 4.82 5.98 2.04
N PHE A 65 5.89 5.20 1.94
CA PHE A 65 7.26 5.71 1.97
C PHE A 65 7.79 5.82 0.54
N THR A 66 8.58 6.86 0.27
CA THR A 66 9.19 7.05 -1.06
C THR A 66 10.16 5.94 -1.47
N THR A 67 10.55 5.08 -0.52
CA THR A 67 11.35 3.87 -0.71
C THR A 67 10.56 2.66 -1.26
N GLY A 68 9.27 2.84 -1.58
CA GLY A 68 8.42 1.76 -2.09
C GLY A 68 7.84 0.85 -1.00
N LYS A 69 8.04 1.18 0.28
CA LYS A 69 7.37 0.52 1.39
C LYS A 69 6.03 1.17 1.66
N ILE A 70 5.04 0.37 2.02
CA ILE A 70 3.73 0.84 2.47
C ILE A 70 3.39 0.12 3.75
N LEU A 71 2.97 0.87 4.76
CA LEU A 71 2.34 0.31 5.94
C LEU A 71 0.83 0.46 5.79
N LEU A 72 0.15 -0.67 5.71
CA LEU A 72 -1.30 -0.78 5.62
C LEU A 72 -1.84 -1.21 6.99
N LYS A 73 -2.78 -0.44 7.53
CA LYS A 73 -3.36 -0.66 8.85
C LYS A 73 -4.87 -0.78 8.81
N GLY A 74 -5.40 -1.53 9.77
CA GLY A 74 -6.85 -1.68 9.96
C GLY A 74 -7.48 -2.73 9.06
N VAL A 75 -6.70 -3.63 8.46
CA VAL A 75 -7.20 -4.79 7.72
C VAL A 75 -7.36 -5.99 8.65
N ARG A 76 -8.35 -6.85 8.42
CA ARG A 76 -8.62 -7.98 9.31
C ARG A 76 -7.64 -9.14 9.13
N ASP A 77 -7.21 -9.35 7.89
CA ASP A 77 -6.36 -10.46 7.50
C ASP A 77 -5.61 -10.16 6.19
N ARG A 78 -4.79 -11.12 5.77
CA ARG A 78 -3.97 -11.02 4.56
C ARG A 78 -4.83 -10.95 3.29
N VAL A 79 -5.97 -11.63 3.27
CA VAL A 79 -6.87 -11.65 2.11
C VAL A 79 -7.45 -10.26 1.88
N GLU A 80 -7.84 -9.58 2.95
CA GLU A 80 -8.31 -8.19 2.89
C GLU A 80 -7.21 -7.21 2.47
N ALA A 81 -5.97 -7.43 2.94
CA ALA A 81 -4.81 -6.65 2.49
C ALA A 81 -4.59 -6.80 0.97
N GLU A 82 -4.56 -8.04 0.47
CA GLU A 82 -4.38 -8.35 -0.95
C GLU A 82 -5.51 -7.77 -1.83
N ARG A 83 -6.76 -7.89 -1.38
CA ARG A 83 -7.92 -7.28 -2.07
C ARG A 83 -7.81 -5.76 -2.14
N THR A 84 -7.49 -5.12 -1.01
CA THR A 84 -7.32 -3.66 -0.95
C THR A 84 -6.23 -3.20 -1.91
N LEU A 85 -5.09 -3.90 -1.94
CA LEU A 85 -4.00 -3.60 -2.85
C LEU A 85 -4.38 -3.84 -4.32
N MET A 86 -5.12 -4.89 -4.65
CA MET A 86 -5.65 -5.09 -6.01
C MET A 86 -6.53 -3.91 -6.44
N GLU A 87 -7.43 -3.45 -5.58
CA GLU A 87 -8.28 -2.29 -5.84
C GLU A 87 -7.47 -1.00 -5.99
N LEU A 88 -6.40 -0.80 -5.23
CA LEU A 88 -5.57 0.41 -5.32
C LEU A 88 -4.62 0.43 -6.54
N LEU A 89 -4.21 -0.75 -7.01
CA LEU A 89 -3.20 -0.90 -8.06
C LEU A 89 -3.78 -1.24 -9.45
N SER A 90 -5.08 -1.46 -9.54
CA SER A 90 -5.76 -1.69 -10.81
C SER A 90 -5.63 -0.48 -11.75
N ASP A 91 -5.86 -0.71 -13.04
CA ASP A 91 -6.01 0.36 -14.03
C ASP A 91 -7.28 1.18 -13.77
#